data_AF-A0A7C9K8H7-F1
#
_entry.id   AF-A0A7C9K8H7-F1
#
_cell.length_a   1.000
_cell.length_b   1.000
_cell.length_c   1.000
_cell.angle_alpha   90.00
_cell.angle_beta   90.00
_cell.angle_gamma   90.00
#
_symmetry.space_group_name_H-M   'P 1'
#
loop_
_entity.id
_entity.type
_entity.pdbx_description
1 polymer ?
#
loop_
_entity_poly.entity_id
_entity_poly.type
_entity_poly.pdbx_seq_one_letter_code
_entity_poly.pdbx_strand_id
1 'polypeptide(L)'
;MKTVLIGLVLLLGGCRSLESPNPASPYFAYQTGWVVRLDQPLTIPADAATVRLQYGEIVPRNSVQEHDAYCVVELNTVSPDPQILKQGQFTVWRVTRSVETLAATPSLFIKARYVLD
;
A
#
# COMPACT_ATOMS: atom_id res chain seq x y z
N MET A 1 -28.46 -41.78 -5.75
CA MET A 1 -27.04 -41.45 -6.04
C MET A 1 -26.87 -40.09 -6.74
N LYS A 2 -27.68 -39.75 -7.75
CA LYS A 2 -27.57 -38.49 -8.51
C LYS A 2 -27.82 -37.21 -7.70
N THR A 3 -28.66 -37.27 -6.66
CA THR A 3 -28.99 -36.14 -5.78
C THR A 3 -27.90 -35.82 -4.75
N VAL A 4 -27.14 -36.82 -4.30
CA VAL A 4 -26.02 -36.64 -3.36
C VAL A 4 -24.85 -35.90 -4.03
N LEU A 5 -24.63 -36.16 -5.32
CA LEU A 5 -23.58 -35.51 -6.10
C LEU A 5 -23.84 -34.00 -6.27
N ILE A 6 -25.10 -33.60 -6.46
CA ILE A 6 -25.49 -32.19 -6.64
C ILE A 6 -25.34 -31.41 -5.32
N GLY A 7 -25.70 -32.03 -4.19
CA GLY A 7 -25.51 -31.41 -2.86
C GLY A 7 -24.04 -31.17 -2.53
N LEU A 8 -23.16 -32.09 -2.92
CA LEU A 8 -21.71 -31.97 -2.66
C LEU A 8 -21.04 -30.86 -3.50
N VAL A 9 -21.46 -30.68 -4.76
CA VAL A 9 -20.94 -29.61 -5.63
C VAL A 9 -21.36 -28.22 -5.14
N LEU A 10 -22.57 -28.09 -4.57
CA LEU A 10 -23.04 -26.82 -3.99
C LEU A 10 -22.27 -26.43 -2.71
N LEU A 11 -21.83 -27.40 -1.92
CA LEU A 11 -21.07 -27.16 -0.68
C LEU A 11 -19.60 -26.75 -0.95
N LEU A 12 -19.05 -27.10 -2.11
CA LEU A 12 -17.65 -26.80 -2.49
C LEU A 12 -17.49 -25.42 -3.17
N GLY A 13 -18.58 -24.72 -3.48
CA GLY A 13 -18.56 -23.38 -4.12
C GLY A 13 -18.34 -22.19 -3.17
N GLY A 14 -18.10 -22.44 -1.87
CA GLY A 14 -18.06 -21.40 -0.83
C GLY A 14 -16.77 -20.57 -0.75
N CYS A 15 -15.72 -20.87 -1.53
CA CYS A 15 -14.50 -20.07 -1.57
C CYS A 15 -14.69 -18.82 -2.45
N ARG A 16 -15.54 -17.90 -2.03
CA ARG A 16 -15.51 -16.54 -2.58
C ARG A 16 -14.54 -15.74 -1.71
N SER A 17 -13.44 -15.26 -2.30
CA SER A 17 -12.48 -14.39 -1.60
C SER A 17 -13.23 -13.26 -0.89
N LEU A 18 -12.79 -12.87 0.31
CA LEU A 18 -13.32 -11.75 1.09
C LEU A 18 -13.05 -10.39 0.42
N GLU A 19 -13.06 -10.32 -0.91
CA GLU A 19 -12.76 -9.12 -1.66
C GLU A 19 -13.91 -8.13 -1.49
N SER A 20 -13.58 -6.97 -0.93
CA SER A 20 -14.51 -5.86 -0.83
C SER A 20 -14.36 -4.97 -2.06
N PRO A 21 -15.46 -4.55 -2.72
CA PRO A 21 -15.41 -3.55 -3.77
C PRO A 21 -15.22 -2.13 -3.20
N ASN A 22 -15.28 -1.94 -1.88
CA ASN A 22 -15.08 -0.65 -1.23
C ASN A 22 -13.57 -0.33 -1.11
N PRO A 23 -13.05 0.73 -1.77
CA PRO A 23 -11.63 1.12 -1.68
C PRO A 23 -11.14 1.44 -0.27
N ALA A 24 -12.06 1.80 0.65
CA ALA A 24 -11.72 2.06 2.05
C ALA A 24 -11.53 0.76 2.87
N SER A 25 -12.03 -0.38 2.37
CA SER A 25 -11.97 -1.66 3.08
C SER A 25 -10.53 -2.19 3.16
N PRO A 26 -10.13 -2.82 4.27
CA PRO A 26 -8.85 -3.53 4.36
C PRO A 26 -8.77 -4.73 3.41
N TYR A 27 -9.91 -5.25 2.92
CA TYR A 27 -9.97 -6.36 1.97
C TYR A 27 -10.20 -5.91 0.52
N PHE A 28 -9.89 -4.65 0.19
CA PHE A 28 -10.01 -4.17 -1.18
C PHE A 28 -9.03 -4.88 -2.11
N ALA A 29 -9.56 -5.54 -3.14
CA ALA A 29 -8.76 -6.17 -4.19
C ALA A 29 -8.32 -5.13 -5.22
N TYR A 30 -7.05 -4.73 -5.15
CA TYR A 30 -6.44 -3.91 -6.20
C TYR A 30 -6.36 -4.71 -7.49
N GLN A 31 -6.87 -4.13 -8.58
CA GLN A 31 -6.75 -4.71 -9.91
C GLN A 31 -5.27 -4.86 -10.31
N THR A 32 -4.97 -5.83 -11.18
CA THR A 32 -3.63 -6.00 -11.74
C THR A 32 -3.40 -5.05 -12.93
N GLY A 33 -2.16 -4.95 -13.41
CA GLY A 33 -1.83 -4.17 -14.60
C GLY A 33 -1.49 -2.70 -14.34
N TRP A 34 -1.34 -2.30 -13.08
CA TRP A 34 -0.88 -0.95 -12.74
C TRP A 34 0.56 -0.75 -13.19
N VAL A 35 0.84 0.48 -13.62
CA VAL A 35 2.17 0.94 -14.00
C VAL A 35 2.46 2.23 -13.25
N VAL A 36 3.59 2.28 -12.55
CA VAL A 36 4.13 3.51 -11.99
C VAL A 36 5.08 4.11 -13.00
N ARG A 37 4.91 5.38 -13.32
CA ARG A 37 5.81 6.12 -14.21
C ARG A 37 6.68 7.04 -13.37
N LEU A 38 7.99 6.93 -13.56
CA LEU A 38 8.96 7.84 -13.01
C LEU A 38 9.39 8.81 -14.11
N ASP A 39 8.96 10.06 -13.99
CA ASP A 39 9.16 11.10 -15.00
C ASP A 39 10.57 11.71 -14.96
N GLN A 40 11.26 11.64 -13.82
CA GLN A 40 12.61 12.16 -13.64
C GLN A 40 13.49 11.15 -12.87
N PRO A 41 14.80 11.05 -13.17
CA PRO A 41 15.69 10.20 -12.40
C PRO A 41 15.69 10.57 -10.91
N LEU A 42 15.70 9.55 -10.04
CA LEU A 42 15.83 9.75 -8.60
C LEU A 42 17.22 9.33 -8.15
N THR A 43 17.89 10.21 -7.41
CA THR A 43 19.16 9.91 -6.77
C THR A 43 18.91 9.46 -5.35
N ILE A 44 19.18 8.19 -5.07
CA ILE A 44 19.23 7.64 -3.72
C ILE A 44 20.62 7.96 -3.16
N PRO A 45 20.72 8.67 -2.02
CA PRO A 45 22.01 9.03 -1.43
C PRO A 45 22.87 7.81 -1.10
N ALA A 46 24.18 8.04 -0.98
CA ALA A 46 25.10 7.08 -0.38
C ALA A 46 24.60 6.63 1.01
N ASP A 47 24.87 5.37 1.33
CA ASP A 47 24.50 4.71 2.59
C ASP A 47 22.99 4.71 2.88
N ALA A 48 22.17 4.90 1.83
CA ALA A 48 20.71 4.85 1.90
C ALA A 48 20.14 3.90 0.85
N ALA A 49 18.95 3.38 1.16
CA ALA A 49 18.10 2.65 0.22
C ALA A 49 16.85 3.44 -0.17
N THR A 50 16.58 4.58 0.48
CA THR A 50 15.30 5.27 0.38
C THR A 50 15.42 6.75 0.07
N VAL A 51 14.44 7.27 -0.68
CA VAL A 51 14.15 8.70 -0.83
C VAL A 51 12.67 8.95 -0.58
N ARG A 52 12.36 10.13 -0.04
CA ARG A 52 10.98 10.57 0.22
C ARG A 52 10.61 11.62 -0.82
N LEU A 53 9.39 11.52 -1.33
CA LEU A 53 8.82 12.51 -2.24
C LEU A 53 7.55 13.11 -1.63
N GLN A 54 7.42 14.42 -1.69
CA GLN A 54 6.21 15.13 -1.29
C GLN A 54 5.93 16.24 -2.31
N TYR A 55 4.68 16.33 -2.78
CA TYR A 55 4.27 17.29 -3.83
C TYR A 55 5.09 17.20 -5.14
N GLY A 56 5.64 16.02 -5.44
CA GLY A 56 6.47 15.78 -6.62
C GLY A 56 7.96 16.07 -6.44
N GLU A 57 8.37 16.57 -5.28
CA GLU A 57 9.75 16.96 -4.97
C GLU A 57 10.40 15.98 -4.00
N ILE A 58 11.72 15.78 -4.14
CA ILE A 58 12.50 15.03 -3.16
C ILE A 58 12.63 15.86 -1.89
N VAL A 59 12.24 15.30 -0.74
CA VAL A 59 12.36 15.96 0.56
C VAL A 59 13.39 15.27 1.45
N PRO A 60 14.08 16.02 2.33
CA PRO A 60 14.96 15.42 3.32
C PRO A 60 14.23 14.41 4.21
N ARG A 61 14.98 13.43 4.74
CA ARG A 61 14.42 12.32 5.54
C ARG A 61 13.43 12.82 6.60
N ASN A 62 13.77 13.84 7.39
CA ASN A 62 12.92 14.27 8.51
C ASN A 62 12.07 15.51 8.19
N SER A 63 11.75 15.73 6.92
CA SER A 63 11.11 16.98 6.46
C SER A 63 9.83 16.74 5.65
N VAL A 64 9.25 15.53 5.70
CA VAL A 64 7.88 15.33 5.24
C VAL A 64 6.91 16.00 6.20
N GLN A 65 5.87 16.63 5.66
CA GLN A 65 4.69 16.97 6.46
C GLN A 65 3.87 15.69 6.69
N GLU A 66 3.97 15.10 7.88
CA GLU A 66 3.41 13.76 8.21
C GLU A 66 1.89 13.65 8.07
N HIS A 67 1.19 14.78 8.05
CA HIS A 67 -0.27 14.82 7.86
C HIS A 67 -0.70 14.91 6.40
N ASP A 68 0.25 15.17 5.50
CA ASP A 68 0.02 15.23 4.08
C ASP A 68 0.56 13.97 3.41
N ALA A 69 -0.05 13.58 2.29
CA ALA A 69 0.41 12.40 1.56
C ALA A 69 1.85 12.59 1.06
N TYR A 70 2.68 11.58 1.26
CA TYR A 70 4.03 11.49 0.72
C TYR A 70 4.30 10.07 0.20
N CYS A 71 5.31 9.93 -0.64
CA CYS A 71 5.76 8.65 -1.19
C CYS A 71 7.16 8.31 -0.65
N VAL A 72 7.42 7.02 -0.48
CA VAL A 72 8.77 6.50 -0.22
C VAL A 72 9.15 5.60 -1.38
N VAL A 73 10.26 5.89 -2.04
CA VAL A 73 10.87 4.99 -3.02
C VAL A 73 12.02 4.27 -2.33
N GLU A 74 12.00 2.95 -2.39
CA GLU A 74 12.98 2.07 -1.73
C GLU A 74 13.62 1.12 -2.74
N LEU A 75 14.95 1.02 -2.69
CA LEU A 75 15.73 0.01 -3.38
C LEU A 75 15.97 -1.18 -2.46
N ASN A 76 16.12 -2.37 -3.04
CA ASN A 76 16.44 -3.58 -2.26
C ASN A 76 17.90 -3.64 -1.77
N THR A 77 18.71 -2.63 -2.11
CA THR A 77 20.15 -2.59 -1.85
C THR A 77 20.57 -1.25 -1.26
N VAL A 78 21.48 -1.31 -0.29
CA VAL A 78 22.24 -0.17 0.20
C VAL A 78 23.60 -0.18 -0.49
N SER A 79 24.11 1.00 -0.84
CA SER A 79 25.41 1.20 -1.49
C SER A 79 26.17 2.34 -0.80
N PRO A 80 27.50 2.25 -0.65
CA PRO A 80 28.32 3.37 -0.19
C PRO A 80 28.38 4.53 -1.19
N ASP A 81 28.01 4.27 -2.46
CA ASP A 81 27.92 5.29 -3.51
C ASP A 81 26.46 5.65 -3.80
N PRO A 82 26.15 6.90 -4.21
CA PRO A 82 24.81 7.28 -4.65
C PRO A 82 24.30 6.37 -5.77
N GLN A 83 23.06 5.90 -5.63
CA GLN A 83 22.40 5.04 -6.61
C GLN A 83 21.39 5.87 -7.42
N ILE A 84 21.34 5.69 -8.74
CA ILE A 84 20.38 6.42 -9.60
C ILE A 84 19.31 5.46 -10.08
N LEU A 85 18.07 5.69 -9.64
CA LEU A 85 16.89 5.06 -10.24
C LEU A 85 16.53 5.85 -11.50
N LYS A 86 16.74 5.21 -12.66
CA LYS A 86 16.48 5.83 -13.95
C LYS A 86 14.97 6.07 -14.15
N GLN A 87 14.64 7.15 -14.86
CA GLN A 87 13.28 7.38 -15.35
C GLN A 87 12.77 6.17 -16.16
N GLY A 88 11.47 5.93 -16.10
CA GLY A 88 10.90 4.76 -16.77
C GLY A 88 9.51 4.37 -16.29
N GLN A 89 9.04 3.23 -16.77
CA GLN A 89 7.78 2.63 -16.37
C GLN A 89 8.06 1.34 -15.59
N PHE A 90 7.40 1.20 -14.45
CA PHE A 90 7.56 0.07 -13.54
C PHE A 90 6.22 -0.63 -13.38
N THR A 91 6.17 -1.90 -13.80
CA THR A 91 4.97 -2.73 -13.59
C THR A 91 4.80 -3.03 -12.11
N VAL A 92 3.60 -2.79 -11.59
CA VAL A 92 3.28 -3.10 -10.20
C VAL A 92 2.90 -4.57 -10.10
N TRP A 93 3.68 -5.33 -9.33
CA TRP A 93 3.40 -6.75 -9.10
C TRP A 93 2.47 -7.00 -7.91
N ARG A 94 2.49 -6.10 -6.92
CA ARG A 94 1.68 -6.23 -5.70
C ARG A 94 1.37 -4.84 -5.14
N VAL A 95 0.13 -4.67 -4.69
CA VAL A 95 -0.29 -3.53 -3.86
C VAL A 95 -0.67 -4.08 -2.49
N THR A 96 -0.12 -3.47 -1.44
CA THR A 96 -0.46 -3.78 -0.06
C THR A 96 -0.92 -2.50 0.61
N ARG A 97 -1.98 -2.56 1.41
CA ARG A 97 -2.45 -1.44 2.21
C ARG A 97 -2.23 -1.76 3.68
N SER A 98 -1.59 -0.84 4.40
CA SER A 98 -1.53 -0.84 5.86
C SER A 98 -2.33 0.35 6.37
N VAL A 99 -3.05 0.16 7.47
CA VAL A 99 -3.71 1.24 8.21
C VAL A 99 -3.25 1.13 9.65
N GLU A 100 -2.54 2.14 10.11
CA GLU A 100 -2.12 2.23 11.50
C GLU A 100 -3.02 3.23 12.21
N THR A 101 -3.76 2.74 13.21
CA THR A 101 -4.47 3.63 14.12
C THR A 101 -3.43 4.23 15.07
N LEU A 102 -3.08 5.50 14.84
CA LEU A 102 -2.36 6.27 15.85
C LEU A 102 -3.25 6.32 17.09
N ALA A 103 -2.78 5.74 18.20
CA ALA A 103 -3.58 5.60 19.41
C ALA A 103 -4.11 6.97 19.85
N ALA A 104 -5.39 7.21 19.60
CA ALA A 104 -6.12 8.25 20.31
C ALA A 104 -6.26 7.73 21.74
N THR A 105 -5.55 8.34 22.68
CA THR A 105 -5.82 8.10 24.10
C THR A 105 -7.32 8.31 24.30
N PRO A 106 -8.08 7.32 24.81
CA PRO A 106 -9.51 7.48 25.00
C PRO A 106 -9.73 8.70 25.90
N SER A 107 -10.24 9.78 25.31
CA SER A 107 -10.65 10.96 26.04
C SER A 107 -11.91 10.60 26.81
N LEU A 108 -11.90 10.80 28.13
CA LEU A 108 -13.09 10.71 28.97
C LEU A 108 -14.20 11.69 28.52
N PHE A 109 -13.86 12.67 27.67
CA PHE A 109 -14.74 13.74 27.22
C PHE A 109 -15.19 13.60 25.76
N ILE A 110 -14.64 12.66 24.98
CA ILE A 110 -15.04 12.42 23.60
C ILE A 110 -15.54 10.98 23.50
N LYS A 111 -16.87 10.81 23.32
CA LYS A 111 -17.43 9.51 22.94
C LYS A 111 -16.88 9.13 21.57
N ALA A 112 -15.89 8.23 21.54
CA ALA A 112 -15.46 7.58 20.32
C ALA A 112 -16.68 6.86 19.72
N ARG A 113 -17.17 7.32 18.57
CA ARG A 113 -18.02 6.48 17.71
C ARG A 113 -17.09 5.48 17.06
N TYR A 114 -17.14 4.24 17.53
CA TYR A 114 -16.64 3.12 16.76
C TYR A 114 -17.34 3.13 15.40
N VAL A 115 -16.60 3.40 14.33
CA VAL A 115 -16.99 3.01 12.98
C VAL A 115 -16.59 1.54 12.89
N LEU A 116 -17.56 0.67 13.15
CA LEU A 116 -17.46 -0.73 12.80
C LEU A 116 -17.68 -0.81 11.28
N ASP A 117 -16.64 -1.19 10.55
CA ASP A 117 -16.77 -1.74 9.20
C ASP A 117 -17.13 -3.23 9.26
#